data_AF-A0A0Q1BFM8-F1
#
_entry.id   AF-A0A0Q1BFM8-F1
#
_cell.length_a   1.000
_cell.length_b   1.000
_cell.length_c   1.000
_cell.angle_alpha   90.00
_cell.angle_beta   90.00
_cell.angle_gamma   90.00
#
_symmetry.space_group_name_H-M   'P 1'
#
loop_
_entity.id
_entity.type
_entity.pdbx_description
1 polymer ?
#
loop_
_entity_poly.entity_id
_entity_poly.type
_entity_poly.pdbx_seq_one_letter_code
_entity_poly.pdbx_strand_id
1 'polypeptide(L)'
;MMEEIERLVERFEGLKERERAETAAILRRYADGEMDLEEVHYTLLDEGLIPMPSRCTMYHKPKRSSEAEEALRALIKERIPGL
;
A
#
# COMPACT_ATOMS: atom_id res chain seq x y z
N MET A 1 7.35 4.64 -2.18
CA MET A 1 5.88 4.58 -2.33
C MET A 1 5.41 3.19 -2.75
N MET A 2 5.47 2.84 -4.05
CA MET A 2 4.94 1.55 -4.55
C MET A 2 5.60 0.34 -3.88
N GLU A 3 6.94 0.28 -3.86
CA GLU A 3 7.69 -0.81 -3.22
C GLU A 3 7.37 -0.99 -1.72
N GLU A 4 6.99 0.09 -1.02
CA GLU A 4 6.65 0.01 0.41
C GLU A 4 5.27 -0.63 0.61
N ILE A 5 4.34 -0.34 -0.30
CA ILE A 5 3.02 -0.97 -0.33
C ILE A 5 3.15 -2.44 -0.74
N GLU A 6 3.97 -2.76 -1.74
CA GLU A 6 4.25 -4.15 -2.14
C GLU A 6 4.80 -4.96 -0.97
N ARG A 7 5.84 -4.45 -0.28
CA ARG A 7 6.39 -5.12 0.91
C ARG A 7 5.37 -5.28 2.03
N LEU A 8 4.46 -4.32 2.21
CA LEU A 8 3.37 -4.44 3.18
C LEU A 8 2.41 -5.58 2.80
N VAL A 9 2.05 -5.68 1.52
CA VAL A 9 1.18 -6.73 0.98
C VAL A 9 1.84 -8.10 1.10
N GLU A 10 3.13 -8.23 0.80
CA GLU A 10 3.89 -9.47 0.93
C GLU A 10 3.93 -9.98 2.38
N ARG A 11 4.05 -9.08 3.36
CA ARG A 11 4.07 -9.44 4.79
C ARG A 11 2.70 -9.43 5.46
N PHE A 12 1.62 -9.23 4.70
CA PHE A 12 0.26 -9.03 5.24
C PHE A 12 -0.17 -10.14 6.21
N GLU A 13 0.10 -11.41 5.88
CA GLU A 13 -0.22 -12.55 6.73
C GLU A 13 0.54 -12.57 8.07
N GLY A 14 1.70 -11.91 8.13
CA GLY A 14 2.53 -11.79 9.33
C GLY A 14 2.16 -10.63 10.25
N LEU A 15 1.27 -9.73 9.82
CA LEU A 15 0.81 -8.59 10.64
C LEU A 15 -0.08 -9.06 11.80
N LYS A 16 -0.28 -8.22 12.82
CA LYS A 16 -1.25 -8.50 13.88
C LYS A 16 -2.68 -8.34 13.34
N GLU A 17 -3.66 -8.94 14.01
CA GLU A 17 -5.06 -8.91 13.59
C GLU A 17 -5.60 -7.49 13.34
N ARG A 18 -5.32 -6.56 14.27
CA ARG A 18 -5.70 -5.16 14.13
C ARG A 18 -5.03 -4.50 12.91
N GLU A 19 -3.73 -4.67 12.77
CA GLU A 19 -2.96 -4.11 11.65
C GLU A 19 -3.43 -4.69 10.32
N ARG A 20 -3.80 -5.97 10.25
CA ARG A 20 -4.39 -6.59 9.06
C ARG A 20 -5.72 -5.97 8.71
N ALA A 21 -6.60 -5.77 9.68
CA ALA A 21 -7.92 -5.19 9.44
C ALA A 21 -7.80 -3.75 8.89
N GLU A 22 -6.94 -2.93 9.50
CA GLU A 22 -6.67 -1.56 9.06
C GLU A 22 -6.00 -1.54 7.68
N THR A 23 -4.99 -2.38 7.45
CA THR A 23 -4.30 -2.52 6.16
C THR A 23 -5.26 -2.94 5.05
N ALA A 24 -6.11 -3.94 5.29
CA ALA A 24 -7.07 -4.43 4.32
C ALA A 24 -8.10 -3.35 3.94
N ALA A 25 -8.61 -2.60 4.93
CA ALA A 25 -9.55 -1.51 4.67
C ALA A 25 -8.94 -0.40 3.80
N ILE A 26 -7.70 -0.01 4.06
CA ILE A 26 -7.01 1.03 3.29
C ILE A 26 -6.68 0.54 1.87
N LEU A 27 -6.14 -0.66 1.74
CA LEU A 27 -5.77 -1.22 0.43
C LEU A 27 -6.99 -1.56 -0.43
N ARG A 28 -8.14 -1.87 0.19
CA ARG A 28 -9.42 -1.99 -0.50
C ARG A 28 -9.80 -0.72 -1.26
N ARG A 29 -9.82 0.39 -0.54
CA ARG A 29 -10.21 1.69 -1.09
C ARG A 29 -9.30 2.09 -2.25
N TYR A 30 -8.00 1.82 -2.13
CA TYR A 30 -7.06 1.97 -3.23
C TYR A 30 -7.39 1.05 -4.42
N ALA A 31 -7.60 -0.24 -4.19
CA ALA A 31 -7.92 -1.21 -5.24
C ALA A 31 -9.22 -0.88 -5.99
N ASP A 32 -10.21 -0.34 -5.27
CA ASP A 32 -11.51 0.13 -5.80
C ASP A 32 -11.41 1.49 -6.52
N GLY A 33 -10.25 2.15 -6.44
CA GLY A 33 -10.02 3.44 -7.11
C GLY A 33 -10.55 4.64 -6.34
N GLU A 34 -10.91 4.48 -5.06
CA GLU A 34 -11.28 5.58 -4.18
C GLU A 34 -10.09 6.40 -3.70
N MET A 35 -8.87 5.87 -3.85
CA MET A 35 -7.63 6.51 -3.45
C MET A 35 -6.58 6.35 -4.54
N ASP A 36 -5.73 7.35 -4.70
CA ASP A 36 -4.52 7.25 -5.53
C ASP A 36 -3.32 6.68 -4.76
N LEU A 37 -2.23 6.41 -5.48
CA LEU A 37 -1.01 5.83 -4.92
C LEU A 37 -0.34 6.69 -3.84
N GLU A 38 -0.44 8.02 -3.95
CA GLU A 38 0.10 8.94 -2.94
C GLU A 38 -0.80 8.92 -1.69
N GLU A 39 -2.11 9.02 -1.88
CA GLU A 39 -3.08 9.00 -0.78
C GLU A 39 -2.98 7.72 0.04
N VAL A 40 -2.93 6.56 -0.61
CA VAL A 40 -2.81 5.27 0.10
C VAL A 40 -1.47 5.17 0.83
N HIS A 41 -0.38 5.65 0.22
CA HIS A 41 0.95 5.61 0.84
C HIS A 41 1.01 6.48 2.11
N TYR A 42 0.52 7.72 2.04
CA TYR A 42 0.50 8.60 3.20
C TYR A 42 -0.46 8.12 4.28
N THR A 43 -1.61 7.57 3.90
CA THR A 43 -2.55 6.98 4.87
C THR A 43 -1.91 5.81 5.62
N LEU A 44 -1.19 4.92 4.91
CA LEU A 44 -0.47 3.82 5.55
C LEU A 44 0.69 4.30 6.43
N LEU A 45 1.32 5.43 6.11
CA LEU A 45 2.34 6.06 6.94
C LEU A 45 1.75 6.64 8.23
N ASP A 46 0.64 7.38 8.12
CA ASP A 46 -0.02 8.03 9.24
C ASP A 46 -0.56 7.01 10.24
N GLU A 47 -1.08 5.88 9.75
CA GLU A 47 -1.52 4.75 10.58
C GLU A 47 -0.35 3.88 11.10
N GLY A 48 0.90 4.20 10.72
CA GLY A 48 2.09 3.47 11.17
C GLY A 48 2.24 2.06 10.59
N LEU A 49 1.47 1.72 9.55
CA LEU A 49 1.46 0.41 8.90
C LEU A 49 2.68 0.21 7.98
N ILE A 50 3.24 1.30 7.46
CA ILE A 50 4.56 1.32 6.82
C ILE A 50 5.52 2.23 7.58
N PRO A 51 6.83 1.89 7.62
CA PRO A 51 7.79 2.65 8.40
C PRO A 51 7.99 4.04 7.81
N MET A 52 8.10 5.04 8.68
CA MET A 52 8.44 6.39 8.25
C MET A 52 9.88 6.43 7.71
N PRO A 53 10.10 6.98 6.50
CA PRO A 53 11.43 7.01 5.91
C PRO A 53 12.39 7.84 6.76
N SER A 54 13.55 7.26 7.12
CA SER A 54 14.53 7.86 8.02
C SER A 54 15.29 9.06 7.42
N ARG A 55 15.21 9.24 6.10
CA ARG A 55 15.65 10.45 5.40
C ARG A 55 14.51 10.95 4.53
N CYS A 56 14.12 12.20 4.72
CA CYS A 56 13.40 12.98 3.72
C CYS A 56 14.33 13.24 2.53
N THR A 57 14.69 12.21 1.76
CA THR A 57 15.24 12.43 0.42
C THR A 57 14.13 13.06 -0.39
N MET A 58 14.39 14.22 -1.03
CA MET A 58 13.50 14.80 -2.05
C MET A 58 13.16 13.67 -3.02
N TYR A 59 11.95 13.14 -2.89
CA TYR A 59 11.56 11.89 -3.51
C TYR A 59 11.42 12.16 -5.00
N HIS A 60 12.31 11.57 -5.80
CA HIS A 60 12.17 11.61 -7.24
C HIS A 60 10.92 10.78 -7.56
N LYS A 61 9.82 11.44 -7.94
CA LYS A 61 8.55 10.78 -8.29
C LYS A 61 8.89 9.72 -9.36
N PRO A 62 8.87 8.41 -9.04
CA PRO A 62 9.13 7.40 -10.05
C PRO A 62 8.09 7.57 -11.14
N LYS A 63 8.46 7.35 -12.41
CA LYS A 63 7.48 7.42 -13.50
C LYS A 63 6.41 6.38 -13.23
N ARG A 64 5.23 6.83 -12.82
CA ARG A 64 4.04 6.00 -12.62
C ARG A 64 3.67 5.42 -13.99
N SER A 65 3.93 4.13 -14.22
CA SER A 65 3.34 3.43 -15.37
C SER A 65 2.00 2.85 -14.92
N SER A 66 0.98 3.00 -15.75
CA SER A 66 -0.35 2.44 -15.49
C SER A 66 -0.28 0.92 -15.28
N GLU A 67 0.60 0.24 -16.02
CA GLU A 67 0.85 -1.20 -15.89
C GLU A 67 1.37 -1.59 -14.49
N ALA A 68 2.28 -0.82 -13.91
CA ALA A 68 2.78 -1.10 -12.56
C ALA A 68 1.71 -0.87 -11.49
N GLU A 69 0.85 0.14 -11.68
CA GLU A 69 -0.26 0.40 -10.77
C GLU A 69 -1.33 -0.69 -10.84
N GLU A 70 -1.65 -1.16 -12.04
CA GLU A 70 -2.55 -2.30 -12.25
C GLU A 70 -1.99 -3.60 -11.65
N ALA A 71 -0.69 -3.86 -11.84
CA ALA A 71 -0.01 -5.00 -11.22
C ALA A 71 -0.08 -4.96 -9.69
N LEU A 72 0.12 -3.78 -9.08
CA LEU A 72 -0.03 -3.61 -7.64
C LEU A 72 -1.46 -3.90 -7.18
N ARG A 73 -2.47 -3.39 -7.89
CA ARG A 73 -3.89 -3.66 -7.56
C ARG A 73 -4.22 -5.15 -7.67
N ALA A 74 -3.67 -5.84 -8.67
CA ALA A 74 -3.83 -7.28 -8.81
C ALA A 74 -3.18 -8.05 -7.65
N LEU A 75 -1.95 -7.68 -7.27
CA LEU A 75 -1.25 -8.27 -6.12
C LEU A 75 -2.04 -8.11 -4.82
N ILE A 76 -2.60 -6.92 -4.58
CA ILE A 76 -3.45 -6.64 -3.42
C ILE A 76 -4.66 -7.58 -3.38
N LYS A 77 -5.36 -7.74 -4.50
CA LYS A 77 -6.53 -8.63 -4.61
C LYS A 77 -6.21 -10.11 -4.42
N GLU A 78 -5.02 -10.54 -4.85
CA GLU A 78 -4.56 -11.91 -4.66
C GLU A 78 -4.22 -12.21 -3.20
N ARG A 79 -3.54 -11.27 -2.52
CA ARG A 79 -2.95 -11.48 -1.20
C ARG A 79 -3.86 -11.13 -0.04
N ILE A 80 -4.87 -10.32 -0.26
CA ILE A 80 -5.82 -9.90 0.77
C ILE A 80 -7.17 -10.55 0.46
N PRO A 81 -7.48 -11.69 1.12
CA PRO A 81 -8.72 -12.40 0.85
C PRO A 81 -9.94 -11.55 1.26
N GLY A 82 -10.95 -11.50 0.40
CA GLY A 82 -12.23 -10.82 0.67
C GLY A 82 -12.31 -9.35 0.27
N LEU A 83 -11.37 -8.87 -0.56
CA LEU A 83 -11.47 -7.60 -1.28
C LEU A 83 -12.49 -7.66 -2.42
#